data_AF-A0A967VT87-F1
#
_entry.id   AF-A0A967VT87-F1
#
_cell.length_a   1.000
_cell.length_b   1.000
_cell.length_c   1.000
_cell.angle_alpha   90.00
_cell.angle_beta   90.00
_cell.angle_gamma   90.00
#
_symmetry.space_group_name_H-M   'P 1'
#
loop_
_entity.id
_entity.type
_entity.pdbx_description
1 polymer ?
#
loop_
_entity_poly.entity_id
_entity_poly.type
_entity_poly.pdbx_seq_one_letter_code
_entity_poly.pdbx_strand_id
1 'polypeptide(L)' 'AQRMILELKDKISEMVDATYSPDGTTSISSNVKEEAVSALQSLGFKKRDAEESIELAAKGEDFDGNVQKLVKKALSQMDK' A
#
# COMPACT_ATOMS: atom_id res chain seq x y z
N ALA A 1 9.02 22.06 37.29
CA ALA A 1 8.43 20.78 36.85
C ALA A 1 8.83 20.54 35.40
N GLN A 2 9.68 19.52 35.17
CA GLN A 2 10.19 19.14 33.85
C GLN A 2 9.28 18.03 33.30
N ARG A 3 8.40 18.34 32.34
CA ARG A 3 7.56 17.37 31.62
C ARG A 3 7.44 17.77 30.15
N MET A 4 8.57 18.03 29.52
CA MET A 4 8.63 18.30 28.07
C MET A 4 9.82 17.58 27.42
N ILE A 5 10.09 16.36 27.90
CA ILE A 5 11.05 15.41 27.32
C ILE A 5 10.38 14.03 27.39
N LEU A 6 9.24 13.85 26.71
CA LEU A 6 8.62 12.52 26.58
C LEU A 6 7.81 12.31 25.30
N GLU A 7 8.01 13.12 24.26
CA GLU A 7 7.22 12.99 23.02
C GLU A 7 8.08 12.90 21.74
N LEU A 8 9.40 12.74 21.90
CA LEU A 8 10.31 12.51 20.77
C LEU A 8 10.73 11.04 20.60
N LYS A 9 10.37 10.15 21.53
CA LYS A 9 10.83 8.75 21.50
C LYS A 9 9.89 7.80 20.73
N ASP A 10 8.62 8.14 20.53
CA ASP A 10 7.66 7.24 19.87
C ASP A 10 7.62 7.32 18.34
N LYS A 11 8.36 8.26 17.72
CA LYS A 11 8.36 8.42 16.25
C LYS A 11 9.53 7.76 15.52
N ILE A 12 10.39 7.03 16.24
CA ILE A 12 11.61 6.41 15.68
C ILE A 12 11.63 4.87 15.88
N SER A 13 10.60 4.29 16.49
CA SER A 13 10.55 2.82 16.66
C SER A 13 10.05 2.04 15.45
N GLU A 14 9.58 2.70 14.39
CA GLU A 14 9.12 2.03 13.15
C GLU A 14 10.08 2.25 11.95
N MET A 15 11.37 2.52 12.22
CA MET A 15 12.42 2.51 11.20
C MET A 15 13.45 1.38 11.42
N VAL A 16 13.13 0.42 12.31
CA VAL A 16 14.02 -0.70 12.68
C VAL A 16 13.40 -2.05 12.33
N ASP A 17 12.62 -2.14 11.24
CA ASP A 17 12.18 -3.44 10.71
C ASP A 17 12.34 -3.58 9.19
N ALA A 18 13.39 -2.98 8.62
CA ALA A 18 13.85 -3.34 7.27
C ALA A 18 15.18 -4.11 7.32
N THR A 19 15.42 -4.83 8.42
CA THR A 19 16.44 -5.86 8.47
C THR A 19 15.92 -7.05 7.68
N TYR A 20 16.44 -7.23 6.46
CA TYR A 20 16.65 -8.52 5.81
C TYR A 20 15.71 -9.66 6.25
N SER A 21 14.56 -9.76 5.58
CA SER A 21 13.87 -11.05 5.42
C SER A 21 14.23 -11.61 4.04
N PRO A 22 14.92 -12.76 3.94
CA PRO A 22 15.08 -13.49 2.70
C PRO A 22 13.84 -14.37 2.51
N ASP A 23 12.71 -13.75 2.19
CA ASP A 23 11.53 -14.48 1.73
C ASP A 23 10.81 -13.61 0.71
N GLY A 24 10.67 -14.12 -0.51
CA GLY A 24 10.20 -13.42 -1.70
C GLY A 24 8.74 -13.01 -1.65
N THR A 25 8.40 -12.12 -0.72
CA THR A 25 7.12 -11.42 -0.70
C THR A 25 7.37 -9.96 -1.02
N THR A 26 7.24 -9.68 -2.30
CA THR A 26 7.04 -8.37 -2.88
C THR A 26 6.02 -7.57 -2.07
N SER A 27 6.51 -6.81 -1.10
CA SER A 27 5.66 -6.00 -0.26
C SER A 27 5.44 -4.68 -0.96
N ILE A 28 4.31 -4.58 -1.67
CA ILE A 28 3.80 -3.28 -2.11
C ILE A 28 3.60 -2.43 -0.86
N SER A 29 4.26 -1.28 -0.82
CA SER A 29 4.14 -0.32 0.26
C SER A 29 2.67 0.07 0.49
N SER A 30 2.22 0.12 1.74
CA SER A 30 0.82 0.36 2.10
C SER A 30 0.26 1.66 1.48
N ASN A 31 1.09 2.71 1.38
CA ASN A 31 0.74 3.96 0.72
C ASN A 31 0.34 3.77 -0.76
N VAL A 32 1.03 2.90 -1.50
CA VAL A 32 0.77 2.64 -2.92
C VAL A 32 -0.59 1.95 -3.09
N LYS A 33 -0.95 1.04 -2.18
CA LYS A 33 -2.29 0.43 -2.15
C LYS A 33 -3.37 1.46 -1.86
N GLU A 34 -3.19 2.29 -0.83
CA GLU A 34 -4.18 3.30 -0.43
C GLU A 34 -4.39 4.37 -1.52
N GLU A 35 -3.32 4.82 -2.17
CA GLU A 35 -3.42 5.74 -3.32
C GLU A 35 -4.16 5.10 -4.49
N ALA A 36 -3.85 3.84 -4.81
CA ALA A 36 -4.51 3.14 -5.90
C ALA A 36 -6.01 2.92 -5.63
N VAL A 37 -6.37 2.57 -4.38
CA VAL A 37 -7.77 2.45 -3.95
C VAL A 37 -8.49 3.80 -4.00
N SER A 38 -7.82 4.90 -3.64
CA SER A 38 -8.37 6.26 -3.72
C SER A 38 -8.59 6.71 -5.17
N ALA A 39 -7.67 6.33 -6.08
CA ALA A 39 -7.81 6.58 -7.51
C ALA A 39 -9.03 5.85 -8.08
N LEU A 40 -9.21 4.56 -7.76
CA LEU A 40 -10.37 3.79 -8.19
C LEU A 40 -11.68 4.36 -7.64
N GLN A 41 -11.72 4.80 -6.38
CA GLN A 41 -12.89 5.48 -5.83
C GLN A 41 -13.20 6.79 -6.58
N SER A 42 -12.18 7.54 -6.98
CA SER A 42 -12.34 8.77 -7.76
C SER A 42 -12.89 8.53 -9.17
N LEU A 43 -12.68 7.33 -9.72
CA LEU A 43 -13.28 6.88 -10.98
C LEU A 43 -14.72 6.38 -10.81
N GLY A 44 -15.23 6.29 -9.57
CA GLY A 44 -16.60 5.90 -9.25
C GLY A 44 -16.77 4.45 -8.80
N PHE A 45 -15.68 3.69 -8.59
CA PHE A 45 -15.76 2.33 -8.06
C PHE A 45 -16.03 2.35 -6.55
N LYS A 46 -16.76 1.35 -6.05
CA LYS A 46 -16.97 1.19 -4.60
C LYS A 46 -15.65 0.83 -3.94
N LYS A 47 -15.41 1.36 -2.74
CA LYS A 47 -14.21 1.08 -1.94
C LYS A 47 -13.91 -0.43 -1.84
N ARG A 48 -14.95 -1.23 -1.55
CA ARG A 48 -14.83 -2.69 -1.43
C ARG A 48 -14.33 -3.36 -2.72
N ASP A 49 -14.90 -2.99 -3.87
CA ASP A 49 -14.52 -3.55 -5.16
C ASP A 49 -13.10 -3.11 -5.56
N ALA A 50 -12.75 -1.85 -5.23
CA ALA A 50 -11.42 -1.29 -5.43
C ALA A 50 -10.35 -2.03 -4.60
N GLU A 51 -10.59 -2.23 -3.31
CA GLU A 51 -9.68 -2.96 -2.41
C GLU A 51 -9.46 -4.40 -2.90
N GLU A 52 -10.54 -5.11 -3.24
CA GLU A 52 -10.47 -6.49 -3.74
C GLU A 52 -9.65 -6.58 -5.04
N SER A 53 -9.91 -5.69 -5.99
CA SER A 53 -9.20 -5.69 -7.28
C SER A 53 -7.73 -5.31 -7.14
N ILE A 54 -7.40 -4.42 -6.21
CA ILE A 54 -6.01 -4.04 -5.90
C ILE A 54 -5.28 -5.19 -5.20
N GLU A 55 -5.93 -5.92 -4.29
CA GLU A 55 -5.36 -7.14 -3.71
C GLU A 55 -5.13 -8.23 -4.75
N LEU A 56 -6.07 -8.44 -5.65
CA LEU A 56 -5.94 -9.39 -6.75
C LEU A 56 -4.81 -8.98 -7.72
N ALA A 57 -4.72 -7.68 -8.04
CA ALA A 57 -3.63 -7.15 -8.84
C ALA A 57 -2.27 -7.36 -8.15
N ALA A 58 -2.18 -7.06 -6.85
CA ALA A 58 -0.96 -7.17 -6.05
C ALA A 58 -0.42 -8.60 -5.90
N LYS A 59 -1.27 -9.63 -5.99
CA LYS A 59 -0.89 -11.04 -5.83
C LYS A 59 -0.09 -11.61 -7.02
N GLY A 60 -0.11 -10.95 -8.17
CA GLY A 60 0.40 -11.53 -9.43
C GLY A 60 1.69 -10.91 -9.98
N GLU A 61 2.17 -9.80 -9.43
CA GLU A 61 3.29 -9.06 -10.02
C GLU A 61 3.99 -8.12 -9.03
N ASP A 62 5.28 -7.89 -9.24
CA ASP A 62 6.02 -6.78 -8.66
C ASP A 62 5.66 -5.47 -9.33
N PHE A 63 4.96 -4.61 -8.59
CA PHE A 63 4.61 -3.28 -9.07
C PHE A 63 5.73 -2.26 -8.83
N ASP A 64 6.81 -2.63 -8.12
CA ASP A 64 7.96 -1.75 -7.83
C ASP A 64 7.52 -0.38 -7.27
N GLY A 65 6.48 -0.39 -6.42
CA GLY A 65 5.86 0.81 -5.86
C GLY A 65 5.09 1.70 -6.86
N ASN A 66 4.87 1.24 -8.09
CA ASN A 66 4.22 2.02 -9.13
C ASN A 66 2.69 1.94 -9.04
N VAL A 67 2.08 2.98 -8.45
CA VAL A 67 0.62 3.15 -8.32
C VAL A 67 -0.08 3.01 -9.68
N GLN A 68 0.45 3.61 -10.74
CA GLN A 68 -0.17 3.59 -12.06
C GLN A 68 -0.27 2.17 -12.64
N LYS A 69 0.79 1.37 -12.52
CA LYS A 69 0.76 -0.04 -12.96
C LYS A 69 -0.27 -0.84 -12.16
N LEU A 70 -0.34 -0.61 -10.85
CA LEU A 70 -1.27 -1.31 -9.96
C LEU A 70 -2.74 -0.97 -10.30
N VAL A 71 -3.06 0.32 -10.47
CA VAL A 71 -4.40 0.78 -10.88
C VAL A 71 -4.78 0.21 -12.24
N LYS A 72 -3.87 0.23 -13.23
CA LYS A 72 -4.13 -0.30 -14.57
C LYS A 72 -4.45 -1.80 -14.53
N LYS A 73 -3.69 -2.57 -13.73
CA LYS A 73 -3.93 -4.00 -13.54
C LYS A 73 -5.26 -4.26 -12.84
N ALA A 74 -5.57 -3.52 -11.78
CA ALA A 74 -6.84 -3.65 -11.07
C ALA A 74 -8.04 -3.34 -11.98
N LEU A 75 -7.96 -2.30 -12.82
CA LEU A 75 -8.99 -2.03 -13.84
C LEU A 75 -9.15 -3.20 -14.81
N SER A 76 -8.06 -3.81 -15.27
CA SER A 76 -8.13 -5.00 -16.14
C SER A 76 -8.72 -6.24 -15.45
N GLN A 77 -8.71 -6.30 -14.11
CA GLN A 77 -9.39 -7.37 -13.35
C GLN A 77 -10.89 -7.08 -13.18
N MET A 78 -11.28 -5.80 -13.12
CA MET A 78 -12.68 -5.36 -12.98
C MET A 78 -13.46 -5.39 -14.31
N ASP A 79 -12.77 -5.17 -15.43
CA ASP A 79 -13.37 -5.12 -16.78
C ASP A 79 -13.62 -6.52 -17.38
N LYS A 80 -13.25 -7.59 -16.66
CA LYS A 80 -13.26 -8.98 -17.14
C LYS A 80 -14.32 -9.81 -16.46
#